data_AF-A0A4U3B1D0-F1
#
_entry.id   AF-A0A4U3B1D0-F1
#
_cell.length_a   1.000
_cell.length_b   1.000
_cell.length_c   1.000
_cell.angle_alpha   90.00
_cell.angle_beta   90.00
_cell.angle_gamma   90.00
#
_symmetry.space_group_name_H-M   'P 1'
#
loop_
_entity.id
_entity.type
_entity.pdbx_description
1 polymer ?
#
loop_
_entity_poly.entity_id
_entity_poly.type
_entity_poly.pdbx_seq_one_letter_code
_entity_poly.pdbx_strand_id
1 'polypeptide(L)'
;NKERQEKPHAHYAGYTPDEKYVVGVDLGIDKILTYEIKDSKLKEVNSLSVNPESGPRHIAFHPNGRHAYVMTELSSEVIALSYNPEEGSFTELQYISTVPKEFDDNSQGSAIHISVDGRFVYAANRGHNSIAVFSVDQNSGELTFVAHTSTEGNWPRDFVLDPTEKFLIATNEKSHNLVLFSRNETTGKLTLLQSDVVVPEPVCVKFLNV
;
A
#
# COMPACT_ATOMS: atom_id res chain seq x y z
N ASN A 1 -5.22 -14.82 12.83
CA ASN A 1 -4.63 -13.92 13.87
C ASN A 1 -5.74 -13.45 14.83
N LYS A 2 -6.14 -14.30 15.80
CA LYS A 2 -7.43 -14.16 16.51
C LYS A 2 -7.65 -12.79 17.15
N GLU A 3 -6.67 -12.26 17.90
CA GLU A 3 -6.83 -10.98 18.61
C GLU A 3 -7.03 -9.76 17.68
N ARG A 4 -6.54 -9.82 16.44
CA ARG A 4 -6.60 -8.70 15.49
C ARG A 4 -7.80 -8.73 14.54
N GLN A 5 -8.58 -9.80 14.58
CA GLN A 5 -9.74 -10.01 13.70
C GLN A 5 -10.97 -10.47 14.49
N GLU A 6 -10.99 -10.19 15.80
CA GLU A 6 -12.16 -10.42 16.65
C GLU A 6 -13.33 -9.46 16.36
N LYS A 7 -13.05 -8.33 15.70
CA LYS A 7 -14.02 -7.27 15.38
C LYS A 7 -13.52 -6.41 14.20
N PRO A 8 -14.35 -5.51 13.63
CA PRO A 8 -13.92 -4.55 12.62
C PRO A 8 -12.77 -3.65 13.10
N HIS A 9 -11.82 -3.44 12.19
CA HIS A 9 -10.62 -2.61 12.36
C HIS A 9 -10.34 -1.84 11.05
N ALA A 10 -11.15 -0.80 10.80
CA ALA A 10 -10.94 0.11 9.66
C ALA A 10 -9.54 0.74 9.70
N HIS A 11 -8.79 0.58 8.61
CA HIS A 11 -7.40 1.03 8.50
C HIS A 11 -7.18 2.01 7.34
N TYR A 12 -8.15 2.17 6.45
CA TYR A 12 -8.13 3.21 5.41
C TYR A 12 -9.54 3.73 5.14
N ALA A 13 -9.63 5.03 4.85
CA ALA A 13 -10.79 5.66 4.24
C ALA A 13 -10.34 6.75 3.26
N GLY A 14 -10.88 6.76 2.05
CA GLY A 14 -10.55 7.75 1.02
C GLY A 14 -11.45 7.64 -0.20
N TYR A 15 -11.46 8.66 -1.05
CA TYR A 15 -12.28 8.64 -2.27
C TYR A 15 -11.70 7.69 -3.33
N THR A 16 -12.57 7.14 -4.16
CA THR A 16 -12.21 6.54 -5.44
C THR A 16 -11.68 7.62 -6.40
N PRO A 17 -10.91 7.26 -7.45
CA PRO A 17 -10.32 8.24 -8.36
C PRO A 17 -11.33 9.15 -9.09
N ASP A 18 -12.58 8.67 -9.24
CA ASP A 18 -13.68 9.42 -9.84
C ASP A 18 -14.50 10.21 -8.80
N GLU A 19 -14.11 10.17 -7.54
CA GLU A 19 -14.76 10.79 -6.38
C GLU A 19 -16.24 10.40 -6.18
N LYS A 20 -16.73 9.36 -6.89
CA LYS A 20 -18.11 8.89 -6.78
C LYS A 20 -18.34 8.12 -5.48
N TYR A 21 -17.33 7.43 -4.97
CA TYR A 21 -17.43 6.58 -3.79
C TYR A 21 -16.34 6.88 -2.76
N VAL A 22 -16.64 6.58 -1.51
CA VAL A 22 -15.65 6.45 -0.43
C VAL A 22 -15.31 4.98 -0.27
N VAL A 23 -14.03 4.63 -0.35
CA VAL A 23 -13.51 3.29 -0.07
C VAL A 23 -13.12 3.20 1.39
N GLY A 24 -13.59 2.16 2.08
CA GLY A 24 -13.11 1.75 3.39
C GLY A 24 -12.36 0.42 3.27
N VAL A 25 -11.18 0.33 3.87
CA VAL A 25 -10.44 -0.94 3.99
C VAL A 25 -10.44 -1.37 5.45
N ASP A 26 -10.96 -2.55 5.73
CA ASP A 26 -11.10 -3.07 7.08
C ASP A 26 -10.29 -4.36 7.27
N LEU A 27 -9.25 -4.24 8.10
CA LEU A 27 -8.32 -5.30 8.44
C LEU A 27 -9.00 -6.42 9.23
N GLY A 28 -9.93 -6.04 10.10
CA GLY A 28 -10.50 -6.94 11.11
C GLY A 28 -11.50 -7.93 10.55
N ILE A 29 -12.17 -7.57 9.44
CA ILE A 29 -13.19 -8.40 8.79
C ILE A 29 -12.79 -8.88 7.39
N ASP A 30 -11.55 -8.66 6.97
CA ASP A 30 -11.04 -9.04 5.64
C ASP A 30 -11.88 -8.49 4.49
N LYS A 31 -12.21 -7.18 4.52
CA LYS A 31 -13.04 -6.54 3.50
C LYS A 31 -12.53 -5.21 2.99
N ILE A 32 -12.83 -4.97 1.72
CA ILE A 32 -12.77 -3.67 1.07
C ILE A 32 -14.21 -3.27 0.74
N LEU A 33 -14.66 -2.14 1.24
CA LEU A 33 -16.04 -1.66 1.11
C LEU A 33 -16.07 -0.36 0.33
N THR A 34 -17.13 -0.12 -0.42
CA THR A 34 -17.40 1.16 -1.07
C THR A 34 -18.73 1.72 -0.60
N TYR A 35 -18.74 3.04 -0.42
CA TYR A 35 -19.88 3.79 0.09
C TYR A 35 -20.18 4.96 -0.84
N GLU A 36 -21.46 5.24 -1.05
CA GLU A 36 -21.92 6.53 -1.57
C GLU A 36 -22.25 7.47 -0.42
N ILE A 37 -22.00 8.76 -0.61
CA ILE A 37 -22.47 9.80 0.30
C ILE A 37 -23.86 10.23 -0.14
N LYS A 38 -24.88 9.85 0.63
CA LYS A 38 -26.28 10.25 0.42
C LYS A 38 -26.83 10.90 1.67
N ASP A 39 -27.41 12.09 1.54
CA ASP A 39 -27.98 12.85 2.66
C ASP A 39 -26.97 13.04 3.82
N SER A 40 -25.70 13.32 3.47
CA SER A 40 -24.56 13.42 4.41
C SER A 40 -24.28 12.15 5.22
N LYS A 41 -24.70 10.98 4.73
CA LYS A 41 -24.44 9.68 5.34
C LYS A 41 -23.76 8.74 4.35
N LEU A 42 -22.87 7.89 4.85
CA LEU A 42 -22.30 6.79 4.09
C LEU A 42 -23.33 5.67 3.96
N LYS A 43 -23.61 5.25 2.73
CA LYS A 43 -24.41 4.08 2.42
C LYS A 43 -23.55 3.10 1.65
N GLU A 44 -23.38 1.88 2.18
CA GLU A 44 -22.63 0.83 1.49
C GLU A 44 -23.28 0.53 0.13
N VAL A 45 -22.45 0.46 -0.91
CA VAL A 45 -22.85 0.15 -2.28
C VAL A 45 -22.26 -1.19 -2.70
N ASN A 46 -21.01 -1.47 -2.34
CA ASN A 46 -20.37 -2.73 -2.65
C ASN A 46 -19.41 -3.17 -1.53
N SER A 47 -19.10 -4.46 -1.52
CA SER A 47 -18.04 -5.01 -0.68
C SER A 47 -17.38 -6.22 -1.34
N LEU A 48 -16.04 -6.27 -1.25
CA LEU A 48 -15.21 -7.38 -1.64
C LEU A 48 -14.62 -8.02 -0.38
N SER A 49 -14.91 -9.30 -0.16
CA SER A 49 -14.19 -10.12 0.82
C SER A 49 -12.88 -10.60 0.21
N VAL A 50 -11.78 -10.44 0.93
CA VAL A 50 -10.46 -10.95 0.54
C VAL A 50 -10.16 -12.25 1.27
N ASN A 51 -9.01 -12.88 0.98
CA ASN A 51 -8.60 -14.10 1.65
C ASN A 51 -8.66 -13.94 3.19
N PRO A 52 -9.25 -14.92 3.92
CA PRO A 52 -9.29 -14.88 5.38
C PRO A 52 -7.88 -14.73 5.97
N GLU A 53 -7.79 -13.96 7.05
CA GLU A 53 -6.54 -13.66 7.76
C GLU A 53 -5.51 -12.88 6.96
N SER A 54 -5.87 -12.28 5.82
CA SER A 54 -4.98 -11.41 5.07
C SER A 54 -4.83 -10.03 5.75
N GLY A 55 -5.90 -9.50 6.31
CA GLY A 55 -5.92 -8.20 6.98
C GLY A 55 -5.58 -7.04 6.05
N PRO A 56 -6.44 -6.69 5.08
CA PRO A 56 -6.19 -5.60 4.15
C PRO A 56 -6.06 -4.27 4.90
N ARG A 57 -5.13 -3.41 4.47
CA ARG A 57 -4.69 -2.26 5.27
C ARG A 57 -4.85 -0.92 4.55
N HIS A 58 -4.02 -0.67 3.54
CA HIS A 58 -4.01 0.54 2.73
C HIS A 58 -4.25 0.18 1.26
N ILE A 59 -4.79 1.13 0.48
CA ILE A 59 -5.06 0.99 -0.95
C ILE A 59 -4.42 2.14 -1.73
N ALA A 60 -3.88 1.84 -2.91
CA ALA A 60 -3.41 2.82 -3.89
C ALA A 60 -4.11 2.57 -5.23
N PHE A 61 -4.60 3.62 -5.88
CA PHE A 61 -5.25 3.51 -7.19
C PHE A 61 -4.28 3.79 -8.31
N HIS A 62 -4.36 3.01 -9.38
CA HIS A 62 -3.63 3.30 -10.61
C HIS A 62 -4.14 4.61 -11.24
N PRO A 63 -3.26 5.47 -11.80
CA PRO A 63 -3.65 6.77 -12.38
C PRO A 63 -4.71 6.70 -13.49
N ASN A 64 -4.86 5.56 -14.16
CA ASN A 64 -5.92 5.34 -15.15
C ASN A 64 -7.33 5.15 -14.53
N GLY A 65 -7.43 5.04 -13.21
CA GLY A 65 -8.70 4.85 -12.49
C GLY A 65 -9.36 3.49 -12.69
N ARG A 66 -8.65 2.48 -13.22
CA ARG A 66 -9.22 1.15 -13.52
C ARG A 66 -8.66 0.02 -12.68
N HIS A 67 -7.56 0.27 -11.97
CA HIS A 67 -6.93 -0.71 -11.08
C HIS A 67 -6.66 -0.12 -9.70
N ALA A 68 -6.60 -1.00 -8.71
CA ALA A 68 -6.19 -0.65 -7.37
C ALA A 68 -5.29 -1.75 -6.79
N TYR A 69 -4.44 -1.36 -5.84
CA TYR A 69 -3.47 -2.21 -5.18
C TYR A 69 -3.66 -2.10 -3.68
N VAL A 70 -3.92 -3.22 -3.02
CA VAL A 70 -4.19 -3.26 -1.57
C VAL A 70 -3.07 -3.99 -0.87
N MET A 71 -2.43 -3.35 0.10
CA MET A 71 -1.46 -4.01 0.97
C MET A 71 -2.19 -4.78 2.06
N THR A 72 -1.82 -6.05 2.26
CA THR A 72 -2.31 -6.87 3.36
C THR A 72 -1.31 -6.84 4.52
N GLU A 73 -1.81 -6.53 5.71
CA GLU A 73 -0.96 -6.41 6.88
C GLU A 73 -0.53 -7.77 7.42
N LEU A 74 -1.42 -8.76 7.43
CA LEU A 74 -1.20 -10.02 8.13
C LEU A 74 -0.57 -11.08 7.22
N SER A 75 -0.88 -11.07 5.92
CA SER A 75 -0.30 -12.02 4.95
C SER A 75 0.93 -11.48 4.20
N SER A 76 1.28 -10.20 4.32
CA SER A 76 2.41 -9.57 3.62
C SER A 76 2.33 -9.72 2.09
N GLU A 77 1.15 -9.48 1.52
CA GLU A 77 0.87 -9.55 0.09
C GLU A 77 0.33 -8.21 -0.44
N VAL A 78 0.46 -8.01 -1.75
CA VAL A 78 -0.35 -7.03 -2.47
C VAL A 78 -1.45 -7.77 -3.22
N ILE A 79 -2.68 -7.28 -3.07
CA ILE A 79 -3.82 -7.68 -3.90
C ILE A 79 -3.95 -6.68 -5.03
N ALA A 80 -3.79 -7.14 -6.28
CA ALA A 80 -4.12 -6.35 -7.46
C ALA A 80 -5.61 -6.54 -7.78
N LEU A 81 -6.31 -5.44 -8.01
CA LEU A 81 -7.75 -5.40 -8.24
C LEU A 81 -8.05 -4.62 -9.52
N SER A 82 -9.08 -5.03 -10.25
CA SER A 82 -9.77 -4.15 -11.20
C SER A 82 -10.89 -3.40 -10.48
N TYR A 83 -11.13 -2.16 -10.90
CA TYR A 83 -12.15 -1.27 -10.34
C TYR A 83 -13.20 -0.91 -11.40
N ASN A 84 -14.47 -1.09 -11.05
CA ASN A 84 -15.62 -0.69 -11.86
C ASN A 84 -16.23 0.62 -11.31
N PRO A 85 -16.04 1.76 -11.98
CA PRO A 85 -16.53 3.07 -11.53
C PRO A 85 -18.05 3.27 -11.68
N GLU A 86 -18.75 2.36 -12.36
CA GLU A 86 -20.21 2.44 -12.50
C GLU A 86 -20.94 1.76 -11.34
N GLU A 87 -20.29 0.78 -10.70
CA GLU A 87 -20.87 -0.01 -9.61
C GLU A 87 -20.16 0.21 -8.27
N GLY A 88 -19.05 0.93 -8.27
CA GLY A 88 -18.17 1.04 -7.10
C GLY A 88 -17.63 -0.33 -6.67
N SER A 89 -17.44 -1.27 -7.60
CA SER A 89 -17.08 -2.66 -7.31
C SER A 89 -15.61 -2.96 -7.62
N PHE A 90 -15.02 -3.89 -6.88
CA PHE A 90 -13.68 -4.39 -7.11
C PHE A 90 -13.72 -5.87 -7.50
N THR A 91 -12.86 -6.28 -8.42
CA THR A 91 -12.64 -7.69 -8.75
C THR A 91 -11.16 -8.03 -8.59
N GLU A 92 -10.89 -9.13 -7.90
CA GLU A 92 -9.54 -9.63 -7.68
C GLU A 92 -8.87 -10.08 -8.99
N LEU A 93 -7.61 -9.69 -9.17
CA LEU A 93 -6.77 -10.07 -10.31
C LEU A 93 -5.63 -10.98 -9.86
N GLN A 94 -4.97 -10.65 -8.75
CA GLN A 94 -3.73 -11.31 -8.33
C GLN A 94 -3.48 -11.09 -6.84
N TYR A 95 -2.91 -12.11 -6.17
CA TYR A 95 -2.12 -11.94 -4.95
C TYR A 95 -0.65 -12.12 -5.28
N ILE A 96 0.20 -11.25 -4.73
CA ILE A 96 1.65 -11.37 -4.86
C ILE A 96 2.33 -11.09 -3.52
N SER A 97 3.23 -11.99 -3.12
CA SER A 97 4.03 -11.81 -1.89
C SER A 97 4.92 -10.58 -2.00
N THR A 98 5.01 -9.83 -0.90
CA THR A 98 5.93 -8.69 -0.76
C THR A 98 7.21 -9.02 -0.02
N VAL A 99 7.36 -10.25 0.46
CA VAL A 99 8.58 -10.77 1.07
C VAL A 99 9.13 -11.95 0.25
N PRO A 100 10.45 -12.23 0.35
CA PRO A 100 11.03 -13.41 -0.29
C PRO A 100 10.34 -14.70 0.18
N LYS A 101 10.29 -15.71 -0.69
CA LYS A 101 9.62 -17.00 -0.39
C LYS A 101 10.26 -17.72 0.80
N GLU A 102 11.55 -17.52 0.98
CA GLU A 102 12.39 -18.08 2.03
C GLU A 102 12.33 -17.29 3.35
N PHE A 103 11.64 -16.14 3.40
CA PHE A 103 11.49 -15.37 4.63
C PHE A 103 10.38 -15.95 5.51
N ASP A 104 10.75 -16.51 6.66
CA ASP A 104 9.87 -17.22 7.59
C ASP A 104 9.67 -16.50 8.94
N ASP A 105 10.31 -15.35 9.13
CA ASP A 105 10.12 -14.47 10.28
C ASP A 105 8.83 -13.63 10.17
N ASN A 106 8.43 -13.00 11.29
CA ASN A 106 7.26 -12.12 11.31
C ASN A 106 7.47 -10.90 10.38
N SER A 107 6.59 -10.77 9.37
CA SER A 107 6.45 -9.57 8.54
C SER A 107 5.00 -9.06 8.57
N GLN A 108 4.85 -7.73 8.58
CA GLN A 108 3.55 -7.08 8.50
C GLN A 108 3.56 -5.93 7.49
N GLY A 109 2.69 -6.01 6.49
CA GLY A 109 2.51 -4.97 5.49
C GLY A 109 2.14 -3.62 6.09
N SER A 110 2.63 -2.52 5.52
CA SER A 110 2.37 -1.16 6.00
C SER A 110 1.84 -0.23 4.89
N ALA A 111 2.66 0.67 4.37
CA ALA A 111 2.26 1.62 3.34
C ALA A 111 2.36 1.01 1.94
N ILE A 112 1.55 1.52 1.02
CA ILE A 112 1.58 1.19 -0.40
C ILE A 112 1.37 2.45 -1.22
N HIS A 113 2.18 2.63 -2.24
CA HIS A 113 2.12 3.77 -3.16
C HIS A 113 2.38 3.29 -4.58
N ILE A 114 1.84 4.03 -5.56
CA ILE A 114 2.12 3.84 -6.98
C ILE A 114 2.74 5.12 -7.53
N SER A 115 3.65 4.99 -8.48
CA SER A 115 4.18 6.15 -9.21
C SER A 115 3.11 6.83 -10.07
N VAL A 116 3.27 8.12 -10.32
CA VAL A 116 2.32 8.97 -11.07
C VAL A 116 2.16 8.52 -12.52
N ASP A 117 3.20 7.87 -13.06
CA ASP A 117 3.16 7.25 -14.39
C ASP A 117 2.46 5.87 -14.41
N GLY A 118 2.05 5.35 -13.25
CA GLY A 118 1.37 4.06 -13.11
C GLY A 118 2.27 2.84 -13.31
N ARG A 119 3.58 3.00 -13.50
CA ARG A 119 4.46 1.89 -13.90
C ARG A 119 4.97 1.06 -12.72
N PHE A 120 5.02 1.61 -11.51
CA PHE A 120 5.62 0.93 -10.36
C PHE A 120 4.80 1.06 -9.09
N VAL A 121 4.58 -0.07 -8.40
CA VAL A 121 3.99 -0.14 -7.06
C VAL A 121 5.09 -0.42 -6.04
N TYR A 122 5.02 0.29 -4.92
CA TYR A 122 5.92 0.19 -3.79
C TYR A 122 5.12 -0.27 -2.58
N ALA A 123 5.61 -1.26 -1.84
CA ALA A 123 4.94 -1.81 -0.66
C ALA A 123 5.94 -2.02 0.47
N ALA A 124 5.68 -1.47 1.65
CA ALA A 124 6.57 -1.56 2.80
C ALA A 124 6.20 -2.73 3.73
N ASN A 125 7.23 -3.36 4.31
CA ASN A 125 7.13 -4.51 5.20
C ASN A 125 7.82 -4.25 6.54
N ARG A 126 7.06 -4.29 7.63
CA ARG A 126 7.57 -4.21 9.01
C ARG A 126 7.99 -5.60 9.47
N GLY A 127 9.24 -5.78 9.89
CA GLY A 127 9.79 -7.11 10.17
C GLY A 127 10.84 -7.50 9.16
N HIS A 128 10.47 -7.72 7.89
CA HIS A 128 11.44 -7.81 6.79
C HIS A 128 12.20 -6.49 6.57
N ASN A 129 11.63 -5.37 7.06
CA ASN A 129 12.24 -4.03 7.07
C ASN A 129 12.71 -3.57 5.69
N SER A 130 11.81 -3.69 4.73
CA SER A 130 12.08 -3.40 3.32
C SER A 130 10.92 -2.69 2.64
N ILE A 131 11.22 -2.06 1.51
CA ILE A 131 10.23 -1.72 0.47
C ILE A 131 10.38 -2.72 -0.67
N ALA A 132 9.31 -3.48 -0.95
CA ALA A 132 9.16 -4.27 -2.16
C ALA A 132 8.72 -3.36 -3.32
N VAL A 133 9.30 -3.59 -4.50
CA VAL A 133 9.04 -2.87 -5.73
C VAL A 133 8.47 -3.84 -6.76
N PHE A 134 7.38 -3.45 -7.40
CA PHE A 134 6.72 -4.18 -8.47
C PHE A 134 6.56 -3.32 -9.71
N SER A 135 6.73 -3.89 -10.89
CA SER A 135 6.31 -3.28 -12.15
C SER A 135 4.87 -3.66 -12.47
N VAL A 136 4.10 -2.72 -13.02
CA VAL A 136 2.69 -2.90 -13.40
C VAL A 136 2.58 -3.26 -14.88
N ASP A 137 1.93 -4.37 -15.20
CA ASP A 137 1.44 -4.62 -16.56
C ASP A 137 0.35 -3.61 -16.90
N GLN A 138 0.58 -2.80 -17.92
CA GLN A 138 -0.30 -1.66 -18.23
C GLN A 138 -1.65 -2.07 -18.85
N ASN A 139 -1.82 -3.33 -19.22
CA ASN A 139 -3.06 -3.84 -19.79
C ASN A 139 -3.87 -4.63 -18.75
N SER A 140 -3.24 -5.57 -18.05
CA SER A 140 -3.93 -6.41 -17.06
C SER A 140 -4.00 -5.75 -15.67
N GLY A 141 -3.08 -4.84 -15.37
CA GLY A 141 -2.91 -4.26 -14.03
C GLY A 141 -2.18 -5.18 -13.05
N GLU A 142 -1.76 -6.38 -13.48
CA GLU A 142 -1.02 -7.33 -12.65
C GLU A 142 0.40 -6.83 -12.34
N LEU A 143 0.94 -7.32 -11.24
CA LEU A 143 2.24 -6.95 -10.71
C LEU A 143 3.28 -8.03 -11.00
N THR A 144 4.47 -7.59 -11.39
CA THR A 144 5.68 -8.42 -11.46
C THR A 144 6.71 -7.88 -10.48
N PHE A 145 7.28 -8.76 -9.65
CA PHE A 145 8.31 -8.38 -8.68
C PHE A 145 9.57 -7.86 -9.37
N VAL A 146 10.13 -6.77 -8.83
CA VAL A 146 11.35 -6.12 -9.35
C VAL A 146 12.51 -6.22 -8.37
N ALA A 147 12.29 -5.80 -7.11
CA ALA A 147 13.34 -5.73 -6.11
C ALA A 147 12.78 -5.58 -4.69
N HIS A 148 13.58 -5.98 -3.70
CA HIS A 148 13.47 -5.52 -2.31
C HIS A 148 14.57 -4.52 -2.02
N THR A 149 14.26 -3.46 -1.28
CA THR A 149 15.24 -2.49 -0.79
C THR A 149 15.10 -2.37 0.72
N SER A 150 16.19 -2.61 1.46
CA SER A 150 16.27 -2.38 2.91
C SER A 150 15.91 -0.93 3.25
N THR A 151 15.15 -0.71 4.32
CA THR A 151 14.85 0.64 4.83
C THR A 151 15.90 1.15 5.81
N GLU A 152 17.04 0.46 5.94
CA GLU A 152 18.16 0.83 6.83
C GLU A 152 17.71 1.19 8.25
N GLY A 153 16.75 0.42 8.77
CA GLY A 153 16.13 0.64 10.06
C GLY A 153 15.12 -0.44 10.40
N ASN A 154 14.30 -0.19 11.41
CA ASN A 154 13.38 -1.16 11.98
C ASN A 154 11.95 -0.63 11.95
N TRP A 155 11.04 -1.46 11.42
CA TRP A 155 9.60 -1.21 11.41
C TRP A 155 9.20 -0.03 10.50
N PRO A 156 9.45 -0.13 9.18
CA PRO A 156 9.04 0.92 8.24
C PRO A 156 7.53 1.06 8.17
N ARG A 157 6.99 2.12 8.78
CA ARG A 157 5.53 2.28 8.96
C ARG A 157 4.87 3.07 7.85
N ASP A 158 5.59 4.00 7.25
CA ASP A 158 5.15 4.81 6.13
C ASP A 158 6.34 5.12 5.21
N PHE A 159 6.02 5.50 3.98
CA PHE A 159 6.97 6.11 3.06
C PHE A 159 6.22 6.95 2.04
N VAL A 160 6.91 7.83 1.33
CA VAL A 160 6.29 8.63 0.28
C VAL A 160 7.30 8.94 -0.84
N LEU A 161 6.83 8.96 -2.09
CA LEU A 161 7.60 9.52 -3.20
C LEU A 161 7.58 11.05 -3.10
N ASP A 162 8.69 11.70 -3.44
CA ASP A 162 8.70 13.15 -3.53
C ASP A 162 7.86 13.65 -4.74
N PRO A 163 7.45 14.93 -4.77
CA PRO A 163 6.63 15.46 -5.87
C PRO A 163 7.25 15.30 -7.27
N THR A 164 8.58 15.18 -7.37
CA THR A 164 9.27 14.92 -8.65
C THR A 164 9.35 13.42 -9.00
N GLU A 165 9.01 12.55 -8.06
CA GLU A 165 9.18 11.08 -8.09
C GLU A 165 10.59 10.59 -8.42
N LYS A 166 11.60 11.43 -8.14
CA LYS A 166 13.02 11.08 -8.24
C LYS A 166 13.57 10.56 -6.93
N PHE A 167 12.84 10.74 -5.84
CA PHE A 167 13.22 10.36 -4.50
C PHE A 167 12.07 9.69 -3.77
N LEU A 168 12.43 8.91 -2.75
CA LEU A 168 11.50 8.29 -1.82
C LEU A 168 12.04 8.46 -0.40
N ILE A 169 11.17 8.84 0.54
CA ILE A 169 11.48 8.95 1.96
C ILE A 169 10.72 7.86 2.72
N ALA A 170 11.43 7.01 3.45
CA ALA A 170 10.85 6.00 4.32
C ALA A 170 11.00 6.38 5.80
N THR A 171 10.03 6.01 6.63
CA THR A 171 10.03 6.26 8.09
C THR A 171 10.16 4.94 8.86
N ASN A 172 11.17 4.78 9.71
CA ASN A 172 11.31 3.60 10.55
C ASN A 172 10.91 3.90 12.01
N GLU A 173 9.76 3.37 12.44
CA GLU A 173 9.14 3.66 13.74
C GLU A 173 10.09 3.31 14.90
N LYS A 174 10.62 2.07 14.90
CA LYS A 174 11.34 1.50 16.05
C LYS A 174 12.82 1.88 16.13
N SER A 175 13.42 2.30 15.01
CA SER A 175 14.81 2.78 14.98
C SER A 175 14.92 4.30 14.92
N HIS A 176 13.79 5.02 14.91
CA HIS A 176 13.74 6.48 15.02
C HIS A 176 14.54 7.22 13.93
N ASN A 177 14.46 6.73 12.69
CA ASN A 177 15.16 7.35 11.57
C ASN A 177 14.30 7.46 10.30
N LEU A 178 14.60 8.49 9.49
CA LEU A 178 14.17 8.63 8.11
C LEU A 178 15.27 8.17 7.17
N VAL A 179 14.87 7.60 6.04
CA VAL A 179 15.79 7.12 5.01
C VAL A 179 15.39 7.68 3.66
N LEU A 180 16.35 8.29 2.98
CA LEU A 180 16.20 8.89 1.66
C LEU A 180 16.82 7.96 0.60
N PHE A 181 16.05 7.70 -0.44
CA PHE A 181 16.46 6.96 -1.63
C PHE A 181 16.35 7.84 -2.88
N SER A 182 17.23 7.66 -3.85
CA SER A 182 16.93 8.00 -5.24
C SER A 182 16.14 6.88 -5.90
N ARG A 183 15.21 7.24 -6.78
CA ARG A 183 14.40 6.32 -7.58
C ARG A 183 14.89 6.35 -9.02
N ASN A 184 15.10 5.17 -9.59
CA ASN A 184 15.31 5.03 -11.02
C ASN A 184 13.94 4.93 -11.72
N GLU A 185 13.54 5.99 -12.43
CA GLU A 185 12.21 6.07 -13.07
C GLU A 185 11.96 4.99 -14.14
N THR A 186 13.01 4.42 -14.73
CA THR A 186 12.87 3.40 -15.78
C THR A 186 12.68 2.01 -15.21
N THR A 187 13.31 1.72 -14.07
CA THR A 187 13.34 0.37 -13.46
C THR A 187 12.55 0.28 -12.16
N GLY A 188 12.12 1.41 -11.60
CA GLY A 188 11.47 1.51 -10.30
C GLY A 188 12.39 1.32 -9.10
N LYS A 189 13.64 0.86 -9.29
CA LYS A 189 14.57 0.52 -8.21
C LYS A 189 14.96 1.73 -7.37
N LEU A 190 15.18 1.49 -6.08
CA LEU A 190 15.60 2.49 -5.11
C LEU A 190 17.10 2.32 -4.81
N THR A 191 17.82 3.43 -4.66
CA THR A 191 19.23 3.46 -4.25
C THR A 191 19.37 4.34 -3.02
N LEU A 192 19.97 3.80 -1.96
CA LEU A 192 20.18 4.52 -0.70
C LEU A 192 21.01 5.79 -0.93
N LEU A 193 20.55 6.91 -0.39
CA LEU A 193 21.31 8.16 -0.34
C LEU A 193 21.69 8.56 1.08
N GLN A 194 20.77 8.39 2.03
CA GLN A 194 20.97 8.80 3.42
C GLN A 194 20.06 8.02 4.36
N SER A 195 20.53 7.65 5.55
CA SER A 195 19.76 6.87 6.55
C SER A 195 19.91 7.36 8.00
N ASP A 196 20.67 8.43 8.24
CA ASP A 196 21.07 8.92 9.56
C ASP A 196 20.21 10.08 10.08
N VAL A 197 19.10 10.41 9.41
CA VAL A 197 18.19 11.48 9.83
C VAL A 197 17.35 10.99 11.00
N VAL A 198 17.65 11.45 12.21
CA VAL A 198 16.94 11.06 13.42
C VAL A 198 15.61 11.80 13.54
N VAL A 199 14.53 11.05 13.64
CA VAL A 199 13.19 11.53 13.98
C VAL A 199 12.59 10.54 14.97
N PRO A 200 12.17 10.94 16.18
CA PRO A 200 11.55 10.02 17.13
C PRO A 200 10.24 9.42 16.59
N GLU A 201 10.12 8.10 16.65
CA GLU A 201 8.93 7.30 16.31
C GLU A 201 8.16 7.79 15.06
N PRO A 202 8.80 7.92 13.89
CA PRO A 202 8.15 8.48 12.71
C PRO A 202 7.25 7.42 12.09
N VAL A 203 5.97 7.74 11.96
CA VAL A 203 4.93 6.80 11.48
C VAL A 203 4.09 7.35 10.32
N CYS A 204 4.36 8.57 9.88
CA CYS A 204 3.68 9.23 8.76
C CYS A 204 4.61 10.27 8.14
N VAL A 205 4.69 10.31 6.81
CA VAL A 205 5.45 11.31 6.06
C VAL A 205 4.61 11.87 4.91
N LYS A 206 4.60 13.20 4.78
CA LYS A 206 3.85 13.92 3.74
C LYS A 206 4.64 15.14 3.27
N PHE A 207 4.47 15.47 1.98
CA PHE A 207 4.88 16.75 1.42
C PHE A 207 3.71 17.73 1.50
N LEU A 208 3.97 18.99 1.90
CA LEU A 208 2.92 20.00 2.12
C LEU A 208 2.52 20.76 0.85
N ASN A 209 3.41 20.83 -0.13
CA ASN A 209 3.19 21.53 -1.40
C ASN A 209 3.50 20.55 -2.52
N VAL A 210 2.47 20.18 -3.28
CA VAL A 210 2.52 19.29 -4.44
C VAL A 210 1.99 20.04 -5.64
#